data_AF-A0A974DPV0-F1
#
_entry.id   AF-A0A974DPV0-F1
#
_cell.length_a   1.000
_cell.length_b   1.000
_cell.length_c   1.000
_cell.angle_alpha   90.00
_cell.angle_beta   90.00
_cell.angle_gamma   90.00
#
_symmetry.space_group_name_H-M   'P 1'
#
loop_
_entity.id
_entity.type
_entity.pdbx_description
1 polymer ?
#
loop_
_entity_poly.entity_id
_entity_poly.type
_entity_poly.pdbx_seq_one_letter_code
_entity_poly.pdbx_strand_id
1 'polypeptide(L)' 'MGGNIRNYEKGISTDTPVSTYFKQMGHKQAQLKWLILENSTQLKSVGNIKKSLLQREAYWSKKINTMFPLGTNDY' A
#
# COMPACT_ATOMS: atom_id res chain seq x y z
N MET A 1 10.78 0.80 7.17
CA MET A 1 11.42 -0.49 6.86
C MET A 1 10.38 -1.34 6.16
N GLY A 2 10.59 -1.66 4.88
CA GLY A 2 9.57 -2.27 4.03
C GLY A 2 9.25 -3.70 4.47
N GLY A 3 7.97 -3.98 4.72
CA GLY A 3 7.49 -5.34 4.97
C GLY A 3 7.72 -6.20 3.73
N ASN A 4 8.34 -7.36 3.91
CA ASN A 4 8.40 -8.38 2.87
C ASN A 4 6.98 -8.89 2.63
N ILE A 5 6.41 -8.61 1.44
CA ILE A 5 5.20 -9.28 0.98
C ILE A 5 5.55 -10.76 0.85
N ARG A 6 4.98 -11.59 1.72
CA ARG A 6 5.17 -13.05 1.64
C ARG A 6 4.50 -13.57 0.36
N ASN A 7 5.12 -14.57 -0.26
CA ASN A 7 4.50 -15.24 -1.40
C ASN A 7 3.17 -15.87 -0.97
N TYR A 8 2.16 -15.80 -1.82
CA TYR A 8 0.87 -16.43 -1.58
C TYR A 8 1.03 -17.95 -1.40
N GLU A 9 0.43 -18.50 -0.34
CA GLU A 9 0.36 -19.94 -0.07
C GLU A 9 -1.09 -20.35 0.18
N LYS A 10 -1.60 -21.28 -0.64
CA LYS A 10 -3.01 -21.69 -0.60
C LYS A 10 -3.31 -22.37 0.74
N GLY A 11 -4.13 -21.73 1.57
CA GLY A 11 -4.59 -22.28 2.85
C GLY A 11 -3.95 -21.65 4.10
N ILE A 12 -3.18 -20.57 3.97
CA ILE A 12 -2.62 -19.83 5.11
C ILE A 12 -3.29 -18.45 5.23
N SER A 13 -3.73 -18.10 6.44
CA SER A 13 -4.52 -16.89 6.77
C SER A 13 -3.76 -15.55 6.66
N THR A 14 -2.65 -15.50 5.92
CA THR A 14 -1.82 -14.28 5.73
C THR A 14 -1.83 -13.76 4.29
N ASP A 15 -2.75 -14.27 3.47
CA ASP A 15 -2.91 -13.79 2.10
C ASP A 15 -3.47 -12.36 2.10
N THR A 16 -2.73 -11.45 1.47
CA THR A 16 -3.17 -10.08 1.20
C THR A 16 -3.69 -9.99 -0.24
N PRO A 17 -4.57 -9.02 -0.56
CA PRO A 17 -4.96 -8.77 -1.95
C PRO A 17 -3.76 -8.56 -2.88
N VAL A 18 -2.70 -7.92 -2.39
CA VAL A 18 -1.47 -7.72 -3.16
C VAL A 18 -0.73 -9.04 -3.43
N SER A 19 -0.63 -9.96 -2.46
CA SER A 19 0.04 -11.26 -2.67
C SER A 19 -0.76 -12.15 -3.62
N THR A 20 -2.09 -12.09 -3.53
CA THR A 20 -3.02 -12.78 -4.43
C THR A 20 -2.88 -12.28 -5.87
N TYR A 21 -2.87 -10.96 -6.07
CA TYR A 21 -2.70 -10.36 -7.40
C TYR A 21 -1.34 -10.70 -8.00
N PHE A 22 -0.26 -10.60 -7.22
CA PHE A 22 1.08 -10.97 -7.68
C PHE A 22 1.13 -12.42 -8.15
N LYS A 23 0.50 -13.35 -7.42
CA LYS A 23 0.42 -14.75 -7.85
C LYS A 23 -0.40 -14.91 -9.12
N GLN A 24 -1.58 -14.30 -9.22
CA GLN A 24 -2.45 -14.39 -10.41
C GLN A 24 -1.75 -13.89 -11.67
N MET A 25 -0.94 -12.83 -11.54
CA MET A 25 -0.20 -12.22 -12.65
C MET A 25 1.19 -12.82 -12.88
N GLY A 26 1.59 -13.84 -12.10
CA GLY A 26 2.91 -14.47 -12.21
C GLY A 26 4.08 -13.55 -11.82
N HIS A 27 3.82 -12.51 -11.03
CA HIS A 27 4.83 -11.60 -10.53
C HIS A 27 5.60 -12.20 -9.34
N LYS A 28 6.88 -11.85 -9.25
CA LYS A 28 7.77 -12.21 -8.14
C LYS A 28 7.87 -11.05 -7.16
N GLN A 29 8.12 -11.35 -5.88
CA GLN A 29 8.36 -10.33 -4.85
C GLN A 29 9.48 -9.33 -5.24
N ALA A 30 10.51 -9.79 -5.96
CA ALA A 30 11.60 -8.95 -6.47
C ALA A 30 11.15 -7.86 -7.48
N GLN A 31 9.94 -7.97 -8.03
CA GLN A 31 9.35 -6.97 -8.93
C GLN A 31 8.57 -5.89 -8.16
N LEU A 32 8.35 -6.05 -6.86
CA LEU A 32 7.74 -5.03 -6.02
C LEU A 32 8.67 -3.81 -5.94
N LYS A 33 8.11 -2.64 -6.24
CA LYS A 33 8.80 -1.35 -6.12
C LYS A 33 8.02 -0.44 -5.19
N TRP A 34 8.74 0.28 -4.34
CA TRP A 34 8.18 1.33 -3.49
C TRP A 34 8.23 2.67 -4.23
N LEU A 35 7.16 3.45 -4.13
CA LEU A 35 7.09 4.81 -4.64
C LEU A 35 6.76 5.76 -3.49
N ILE A 36 7.51 6.87 -3.38
CA ILE A 36 7.18 7.94 -2.44
C ILE A 36 6.03 8.75 -3.05
N LEU A 37 4.86 8.71 -2.41
CA LEU A 37 3.68 9.44 -2.88
C LEU A 37 3.72 10.92 -2.51
N GLU A 38 4.26 11.22 -1.33
CA GLU A 38 4.35 12.58 -0.81
C GLU A 38 5.43 12.67 0.27
N ASN A 39 6.13 13.81 0.30
CA ASN A 39 7.04 14.14 1.38
C ASN A 39 6.31 15.00 2.43
N SER A 40 6.19 14.49 3.65
CA SER A 40 5.45 15.13 4.74
C SER A 40 6.11 16.40 5.30
N THR A 41 7.35 16.71 4.90
CA THR A 41 8.06 17.95 5.28
C THR A 41 7.34 19.23 4.86
N GLN A 42 6.39 19.16 3.92
CA GLN A 42 5.54 20.28 3.52
C GLN A 42 4.28 20.46 4.38
N LEU A 43 3.94 19.50 5.25
CA LEU A 43 2.87 19.65 6.23
C LEU A 43 3.37 20.57 7.35
N LYS A 44 3.40 21.89 7.09
CA LYS A 44 3.50 22.96 8.09
C LYS A 44 2.26 22.92 8.97
N SER A 45 2.10 21.88 9.77
CA SER A 45 0.90 21.67 10.57
C SER A 45 1.05 22.44 11.86
N VAL A 46 0.48 23.63 11.92
CA VAL A 46 0.09 24.28 13.19
C VAL A 46 -1.06 23.46 13.77
N GLY A 47 -0.77 22.26 14.32
CA GLY A 47 -1.78 21.31 14.78
C GLY A 47 -1.30 19.87 14.93
N ASN A 48 -2.21 18.93 15.19
CA ASN A 48 -1.89 17.52 15.46
C ASN A 48 -1.42 16.78 14.20
N ILE A 49 -0.10 16.59 14.09
CA ILE A 49 0.59 15.92 12.99
C ILE A 49 0.00 14.53 12.69
N LYS A 50 -0.38 13.76 13.72
CA LYS A 50 -0.94 12.41 13.54
C LYS A 50 -2.25 12.46 12.74
N LYS A 51 -3.10 13.45 13.03
CA LYS A 51 -4.37 13.65 12.30
C LYS A 51 -4.11 14.02 10.84
N SER A 52 -3.14 14.92 10.60
CA SER A 52 -2.76 15.33 9.24
C SER A 52 -2.21 14.15 8.43
N LEU A 53 -1.36 13.31 9.03
CA LEU A 53 -0.83 12.11 8.37
C LEU A 53 -1.95 11.11 8.02
N LEU A 54 -2.87 10.83 8.94
CA LEU A 54 -4.01 9.95 8.68
C LEU A 54 -4.91 10.46 7.55
N GLN A 55 -5.13 11.78 7.47
CA GLN A 55 -5.90 12.38 6.37
C GLN A 55 -5.18 12.23 5.03
N ARG A 56 -3.85 12.40 5.00
CA ARG A 56 -3.06 12.20 3.78
C ARG A 56 -3.03 10.73 3.36
N GLU A 57 -2.91 9.81 4.31
CA GLU A 57 -3.02 8.37 4.06
C GLU A 57 -4.38 8.03 3.44
N ALA A 58 -5.50 8.45 4.05
CA ALA A 58 -6.84 8.21 3.50
C ALA A 58 -7.02 8.82 2.10
N TYR A 59 -6.47 10.02 1.86
CA TYR A 59 -6.48 10.66 0.54
C TYR A 59 -5.73 9.83 -0.49
N TRP A 60 -4.51 9.38 -0.18
CA TRP A 60 -3.70 8.58 -1.11
C TRP A 60 -4.28 7.19 -1.32
N SER A 61 -4.81 6.54 -0.29
CA SER A 61 -5.53 5.28 -0.41
C SER A 61 -6.72 5.42 -1.36
N LYS A 62 -7.54 6.48 -1.22
CA LYS A 62 -8.64 6.75 -2.16
C LYS A 62 -8.13 7.01 -3.58
N LYS A 63 -7.06 7.80 -3.73
CA LYS A 63 -6.51 8.19 -5.04
C LYS A 63 -5.80 7.03 -5.76
N ILE A 64 -5.16 6.12 -5.03
CA ILE A 64 -4.51 4.94 -5.62
C ILE A 64 -5.54 3.84 -5.87
N ASN A 65 -6.60 3.73 -5.06
CA ASN A 65 -7.68 2.79 -5.34
C ASN A 65 -8.48 3.14 -6.62
N THR A 66 -8.19 4.26 -7.29
CA THR A 66 -8.67 4.55 -8.65
C THR A 66 -7.67 4.19 -9.76
N MET A 67 -6.45 3.75 -9.41
CA MET A 67 -5.41 3.32 -10.34
C MET A 67 -5.45 1.80 -10.52
N PHE A 68 -5.07 1.31 -11.69
CA PHE A 68 -4.97 -0.12 -11.95
C PHE A 68 -3.66 -0.69 -11.35
N PRO A 69 -3.68 -1.89 -10.74
CA PRO A 69 -4.84 -2.76 -10.49
C PRO A 69 -5.71 -2.28 -9.32
N LEU A 70 -7.03 -2.39 -9.49
CA LEU A 70 -8.02 -2.04 -8.46
C LEU A 70 -7.99 -3.06 -7.31
N GLY A 71 -8.19 -2.61 -6.08
CA GLY A 71 -8.45 -3.49 -4.94
C GLY A 71 -7.25 -4.23 -4.38
N THR A 72 -6.02 -3.73 -4.59
CA THR A 72 -4.80 -4.33 -4.01
C THR A 72 -4.41 -3.80 -2.64
N ASN A 73 -5.21 -2.90 -2.04
CA ASN A 73 -5.02 -2.43 -0.67
C ASN A 73 -5.58 -3.45 0.33
N ASP A 74 -4.91 -3.60 1.47
CA ASP A 74 -5.43 -4.35 2.62
C ASP A 74 -6.59 -3.56 3.26
N TYR A 75 -7.72 -4.24 3.53
CA TYR A 75 -8.89 -3.66 4.21
C TYR A 75 -8.85 -3.90 5.71
#